data_AF-A0A7S2IDG8-F1
#
_entry.id   AF-A0A7S2IDG8-F1
#
_cell.length_a   1.000
_cell.length_b   1.000
_cell.length_c   1.000
_cell.angle_alpha   90.00
_cell.angle_beta   90.00
_cell.angle_gamma   90.00
#
_symmetry.space_group_name_H-M   'P 1'
#
loop_
_entity.id
_entity.type
_entity.pdbx_description
1 polymer ?
#
loop_
_entity_poly.entity_id
_entity_poly.type
_entity_poly.pdbx_seq_one_letter_code
_entity_poly.pdbx_strand_id
1 'polypeptide(L)'
;SVIVAFASIEYRHKKLFRALSKQTRNIVHSFTPLQLSRTIHGFGVASVDDDGLLRILCDHVVRQQHLLHARNVVDIMVGLTEAEYTPEKVVKTLLAEPPKLARWLGG
;
A
#
# COMPACT_ATOMS: atom_id res chain seq x y z
N SER A 1 -29.01 -14.34 -15.57
CA SER A 1 -27.85 -14.16 -16.47
C SER A 1 -26.58 -14.13 -15.64
N VAL A 2 -25.59 -14.93 -15.99
CA VAL A 2 -24.28 -15.00 -15.30
C VAL A 2 -23.58 -13.63 -15.31
N ILE A 3 -23.75 -12.85 -16.39
CA ILE A 3 -23.20 -11.48 -16.52
C ILE A 3 -23.75 -10.55 -15.42
N VAL A 4 -25.05 -10.61 -15.12
CA VAL A 4 -25.69 -9.78 -14.07
C VAL A 4 -25.14 -10.15 -12.68
N ALA A 5 -24.86 -11.44 -12.44
CA ALA A 5 -24.27 -11.89 -11.19
C ALA A 5 -22.82 -11.38 -11.03
N PHE A 6 -21.98 -11.50 -12.07
CA PHE A 6 -20.62 -10.97 -12.06
C PHE A 6 -20.58 -9.45 -11.89
N ALA A 7 -21.42 -8.71 -12.63
CA ALA A 7 -21.53 -7.26 -12.48
C ALA A 7 -21.95 -6.85 -11.05
N SER A 8 -22.85 -7.61 -10.43
CA SER A 8 -23.27 -7.37 -9.04
C SER A 8 -22.15 -7.61 -8.02
N ILE A 9 -21.30 -8.64 -8.25
CA ILE A 9 -20.14 -8.92 -7.40
C ILE A 9 -19.10 -7.80 -7.56
N GLU A 10 -18.76 -7.44 -8.79
CA GLU A 10 -17.81 -6.35 -9.09
C GLU A 10 -18.26 -5.02 -8.46
N TYR A 11 -19.54 -4.68 -8.57
CA TYR A 11 -20.10 -3.47 -7.95
C TYR A 11 -20.02 -3.49 -6.42
N ARG A 12 -20.28 -4.65 -5.79
CA ARG A 12 -20.12 -4.83 -4.35
C ARG A 12 -18.66 -4.67 -3.92
N HIS A 13 -17.71 -5.21 -4.69
CA HIS A 13 -16.28 -5.04 -4.44
C HIS A 13 -15.90 -3.56 -4.49
N LYS A 14 -16.33 -2.81 -5.52
CA LYS A 14 -16.09 -1.36 -5.63
C LYS A 14 -16.62 -0.59 -4.43
N LYS A 15 -17.82 -0.92 -3.92
CA LYS A 15 -18.38 -0.30 -2.70
C LYS A 15 -17.56 -0.63 -1.46
N LEU A 16 -17.15 -1.88 -1.29
CA LEU A 16 -16.35 -2.32 -0.16
C LEU A 16 -14.99 -1.60 -0.15
N PHE A 17 -14.28 -1.56 -1.28
CA PHE A 17 -12.99 -0.87 -1.37
C PHE A 17 -13.11 0.63 -1.15
N ARG A 18 -14.18 1.28 -1.61
CA ARG A 18 -14.45 2.70 -1.27
C ARG A 18 -14.65 2.91 0.23
N ALA A 19 -15.41 2.02 0.89
CA ALA A 19 -15.62 2.09 2.34
C ALA A 19 -14.32 1.85 3.11
N LEU A 20 -13.52 0.86 2.71
CA LEU A 20 -12.19 0.61 3.27
C LEU A 20 -11.28 1.82 3.06
N SER A 21 -11.24 2.38 1.85
CA SER A 21 -10.41 3.55 1.54
C SER A 21 -10.78 4.76 2.40
N LYS A 22 -12.07 4.96 2.68
CA LYS A 22 -12.53 6.00 3.61
C LYS A 22 -12.10 5.70 5.04
N GLN A 23 -12.29 4.46 5.51
CA GLN A 23 -11.92 4.08 6.87
C GLN A 23 -10.41 4.15 7.08
N THR A 24 -9.62 3.66 6.14
CA THR A 24 -8.15 3.72 6.17
C THR A 24 -7.67 5.16 6.33
N ARG A 25 -8.22 6.13 5.59
CA ARG A 25 -7.87 7.56 5.78
C ARG A 25 -8.09 8.04 7.21
N ASN A 26 -9.13 7.57 7.89
CA ASN A 26 -9.43 7.98 9.25
C ASN A 26 -8.46 7.40 10.27
N ILE A 27 -7.98 6.17 10.05
CA ILE A 27 -7.20 5.41 11.04
C ILE A 27 -5.71 5.24 10.70
N VAL A 28 -5.26 5.70 9.52
CA VAL A 28 -3.88 5.51 9.04
C VAL A 28 -2.82 6.03 10.03
N HIS A 29 -3.16 7.08 10.80
CA HIS A 29 -2.27 7.65 11.81
C HIS A 29 -1.95 6.68 12.95
N SER A 30 -2.75 5.63 13.16
CA SER A 30 -2.54 4.61 14.19
C SER A 30 -1.86 3.35 13.66
N PHE A 31 -1.47 3.31 12.38
CA PHE A 31 -0.90 2.11 11.78
C PHE A 31 0.53 1.87 12.24
N THR A 32 0.79 0.62 12.62
CA THR A 32 2.15 0.08 12.70
C THR A 32 2.77 -0.07 11.31
N PRO A 33 4.10 -0.18 11.19
CA PRO A 33 4.80 -0.49 9.93
C PRO A 33 4.21 -1.70 9.17
N LEU A 34 3.88 -2.77 9.91
CA LEU A 34 3.27 -3.97 9.32
C LEU A 34 1.89 -3.69 8.74
N GLN A 35 1.01 -3.04 9.50
CA GLN A 35 -0.33 -2.68 9.02
C GLN A 35 -0.28 -1.73 7.83
N LEU A 36 0.63 -0.76 7.85
CA LEU A 36 0.83 0.18 6.74
C LEU A 36 1.26 -0.53 5.47
N SER A 37 2.31 -1.36 5.55
CA SER A 37 2.81 -2.12 4.40
C SER A 37 1.78 -3.10 3.83
N ARG A 38 1.04 -3.81 4.68
CA ARG A 38 -0.03 -4.73 4.25
C ARG A 38 -1.21 -4.00 3.64
N THR A 39 -1.52 -2.80 4.13
CA THR A 39 -2.58 -1.97 3.56
C THR A 39 -2.21 -1.52 2.15
N ILE A 40 -0.99 -0.99 1.95
CA ILE A 40 -0.50 -0.57 0.62
C ILE A 40 -0.50 -1.77 -0.35
N HIS A 41 0.05 -2.91 0.07
CA HIS A 41 0.04 -4.13 -0.72
C HIS A 41 -1.37 -4.58 -1.10
N GLY A 42 -2.29 -4.61 -0.13
CA GLY A 42 -3.67 -5.04 -0.35
C GLY A 42 -4.44 -4.13 -1.32
N PHE A 43 -4.28 -2.81 -1.20
CA PHE A 43 -4.90 -1.86 -2.15
C PHE A 43 -4.29 -1.97 -3.55
N GLY A 44 -2.98 -2.19 -3.66
CA GLY A 44 -2.29 -2.39 -4.93
C GLY A 44 -2.75 -3.64 -5.67
N VAL A 45 -2.73 -4.81 -5.00
CA VAL A 45 -3.19 -6.08 -5.59
C VAL A 45 -4.68 -6.04 -5.96
N ALA A 46 -5.47 -5.25 -5.25
CA ALA A 46 -6.88 -5.04 -5.59
C ALA A 46 -7.10 -4.04 -6.74
N SER A 47 -6.02 -3.47 -7.31
CA SER A 47 -6.02 -2.45 -8.36
C SER A 47 -7.00 -1.31 -8.03
N VAL A 48 -6.98 -0.86 -6.78
CA VAL A 48 -7.85 0.24 -6.34
C VAL A 48 -7.26 1.54 -6.85
N ASP A 49 -7.94 2.13 -7.83
CA ASP A 49 -7.67 3.46 -8.37
C ASP A 49 -8.09 4.55 -7.36
N ASP A 50 -7.24 4.76 -6.35
CA ASP A 50 -7.38 5.81 -5.34
C ASP A 50 -6.01 6.41 -4.99
N ASP A 51 -5.43 7.14 -5.95
CA ASP A 51 -4.17 7.89 -5.79
C ASP A 51 -4.15 8.78 -4.54
N GLY A 52 -5.32 9.34 -4.18
CA GLY A 52 -5.46 10.17 -3.00
C GLY A 52 -5.16 9.40 -1.71
N LEU A 53 -5.64 8.15 -1.62
CA LEU A 53 -5.30 7.25 -0.51
C LEU A 53 -3.83 6.84 -0.55
N LEU A 54 -3.33 6.41 -1.72
CA LEU A 54 -1.95 5.94 -1.86
C LEU A 54 -0.94 7.02 -1.49
N ARG A 55 -1.20 8.28 -1.84
CA ARG A 55 -0.42 9.44 -1.40
C ARG A 55 -0.38 9.56 0.13
N ILE A 56 -1.53 9.47 0.80
CA ILE A 56 -1.62 9.56 2.27
C ILE A 56 -0.82 8.41 2.93
N LEU A 57 -0.93 7.20 2.38
CA LEU A 57 -0.19 6.04 2.87
C LEU A 57 1.32 6.23 2.66
N CYS A 58 1.76 6.71 1.49
CA CYS A 58 3.17 7.01 1.21
C CYS A 58 3.74 8.08 2.16
N ASP A 59 2.96 9.12 2.49
CA ASP A 59 3.39 10.13 3.47
C ASP A 59 3.63 9.50 4.85
N HIS A 60 2.81 8.53 5.26
CA HIS A 60 3.01 7.78 6.50
C HIS A 60 4.23 6.85 6.41
N VAL A 61 4.50 6.25 5.25
CA VAL A 61 5.70 5.44 5.01
C VAL A 61 6.95 6.29 5.23
N VAL A 62 7.01 7.50 4.67
CA VAL A 62 8.16 8.41 4.85
C VAL A 62 8.32 8.80 6.33
N ARG A 63 7.23 9.09 7.05
CA ARG A 63 7.28 9.42 8.49
C ARG A 63 7.80 8.26 9.33
N GLN A 64 7.41 7.04 9.00
CA GLN A 64 7.78 5.82 9.74
C GLN A 64 9.02 5.12 9.17
N GLN A 65 9.76 5.72 8.22
CA GLN A 65 10.85 5.08 7.46
C GLN A 65 11.89 4.37 8.35
N HIS A 66 12.18 4.95 9.52
CA HIS A 66 13.17 4.45 10.47
C HIS A 66 12.71 3.19 11.24
N LEU A 67 11.41 2.89 11.22
CA LEU A 67 10.79 1.72 11.85
C LEU A 67 10.55 0.58 10.86
N LEU A 68 10.75 0.81 9.56
CA LEU A 68 10.51 -0.20 8.54
C LEU A 68 11.58 -1.28 8.58
N HIS A 69 11.16 -2.52 8.36
CA HIS A 69 12.04 -3.65 8.13
C HIS A 69 11.91 -4.16 6.70
N ALA A 70 12.83 -5.05 6.30
CA ALA A 70 12.90 -5.72 4.99
C ALA A 70 11.53 -5.98 4.37
N ARG A 71 10.72 -6.75 5.09
CA ARG A 71 9.44 -7.23 4.61
C ARG A 71 8.47 -6.08 4.36
N ASN A 72 8.48 -5.03 5.19
CA ASN A 72 7.60 -3.89 5.00
C ASN A 72 7.96 -3.16 3.71
N VAL A 73 9.25 -2.95 3.45
CA VAL A 73 9.71 -2.26 2.24
C VAL A 73 9.33 -3.05 0.98
N VAL A 74 9.55 -4.37 0.98
CA VAL A 74 9.13 -5.23 -0.14
C VAL A 74 7.62 -5.16 -0.35
N ASP A 75 6.82 -5.34 0.71
CA ASP A 75 5.35 -5.31 0.59
C ASP A 75 4.86 -3.94 0.09
N ILE A 76 5.47 -2.84 0.52
CA ILE A 76 5.17 -1.48 0.04
C ILE A 76 5.52 -1.33 -1.44
N MET A 77 6.74 -1.70 -1.84
CA MET A 77 7.20 -1.54 -3.23
C MET A 77 6.37 -2.38 -4.21
N VAL A 78 6.04 -3.62 -3.84
CA VAL A 78 5.16 -4.48 -4.63
C VAL A 78 3.78 -3.84 -4.73
N GLY A 79 3.17 -3.43 -3.61
CA GLY A 79 1.86 -2.79 -3.61
C GLY A 79 1.78 -1.54 -4.49
N LEU A 80 2.80 -0.68 -4.43
CA LEU A 80 2.88 0.52 -5.26
C LEU A 80 3.05 0.19 -6.75
N THR A 81 3.78 -0.88 -7.06
CA THR A 81 3.96 -1.34 -8.45
C THR A 81 2.66 -1.93 -9.02
N GLU A 82 1.98 -2.78 -8.25
CA GLU A 82 0.68 -3.36 -8.63
C GLU A 82 -0.41 -2.28 -8.78
N ALA A 83 -0.30 -1.19 -8.03
CA ALA A 83 -1.16 -0.02 -8.15
C ALA A 83 -0.79 0.91 -9.32
N GLU A 84 0.29 0.63 -10.06
CA GLU A 84 0.88 1.53 -11.06
C GLU A 84 1.19 2.95 -10.52
N TYR A 85 1.40 3.08 -9.19
CA TYR A 85 1.60 4.35 -8.49
C TYR A 85 2.96 4.35 -7.76
N THR A 86 3.98 4.91 -8.41
CA THR A 86 5.38 4.85 -7.93
C THR A 86 5.97 6.24 -7.66
N PRO A 87 5.56 6.92 -6.57
CA PRO A 87 6.02 8.28 -6.29
C PRO A 87 7.52 8.30 -5.91
N GLU A 88 8.30 9.09 -6.65
CA GLU A 88 9.76 9.14 -6.55
C GLU A 88 10.27 9.34 -5.11
N LYS A 89 9.61 10.21 -4.33
CA LYS A 89 10.00 10.51 -2.95
C LYS A 89 10.00 9.25 -2.06
N VAL A 90 8.93 8.45 -2.09
CA VAL A 90 8.85 7.25 -1.25
C VAL A 90 9.83 6.20 -1.73
N VAL A 91 9.98 6.03 -3.04
CA VAL A 91 10.90 5.07 -3.64
C VAL A 91 12.34 5.39 -3.23
N LYS A 92 12.76 6.65 -3.37
CA LYS A 92 14.08 7.10 -2.92
C LYS A 92 14.26 6.89 -1.43
N THR A 93 13.27 7.24 -0.60
CA THR A 93 13.31 7.00 0.85
C THR A 93 13.53 5.53 1.18
N LEU A 94 12.80 4.62 0.53
CA LEU A 94 12.88 3.18 0.79
C LEU A 94 14.19 2.55 0.33
N LEU A 95 14.82 3.13 -0.70
CA LEU A 95 16.06 2.64 -1.30
C LEU A 95 17.32 3.37 -0.81
N ALA A 96 17.18 4.43 0.00
CA ALA A 96 18.27 5.32 0.40
C ALA A 96 19.35 4.64 1.27
N GLU A 97 19.09 3.44 1.82
CA GLU A 97 20.05 2.73 2.67
C GLU A 97 20.42 1.34 2.12
N PRO A 98 21.34 1.26 1.14
CA PRO A 98 21.86 0.00 0.60
C PRO A 98 22.39 -0.98 1.65
N PRO A 99 23.07 -0.56 2.74
CA PRO A 99 23.51 -1.49 3.79
C PRO A 99 22.35 -2.12 4.57
N LYS A 100 21.25 -1.38 4.78
CA LYS A 100 20.02 -1.92 5.38
C LYS A 100 19.37 -2.91 4.41
N LEU A 101 19.31 -2.56 3.13
CA LEU A 101 18.79 -3.44 2.07
C LEU A 101 19.59 -4.75 1.95
N ALA A 102 20.91 -4.70 2.08
CA ALA A 102 21.77 -5.88 2.07
C ALA A 102 21.53 -6.77 3.31
N ARG A 103 21.36 -6.19 4.51
CA ARG A 103 20.92 -6.94 5.70
C ARG A 103 19.51 -7.52 5.56
N TRP A 104 18.64 -6.88 4.78
CA TRP A 104 17.27 -7.34 4.53
C TRP A 104 17.18 -8.55 3.60
N LEU A 105 18.13 -8.69 2.67
CA LEU A 105 18.17 -9.77 1.68
C LEU A 105 19.13 -10.92 2.06
N GLY A 106 20.07 -10.67 2.98
CA GLY A 106 21.12 -11.61 3.37
C GLY A 106 21.06 -12.10 4.82
N GLY A 107 19.88 -12.10 5.45
CA GLY A 107 19.65 -12.59 6.81
C GLY A 107 18.80 -13.86 6.84
#